data_AF-A0A3M9ZFY3-F1
#
_entry.id   AF-A0A3M9ZFY3-F1
#
_cell.length_a   1.000
_cell.length_b   1.000
_cell.length_c   1.000
_cell.angle_alpha   90.00
_cell.angle_beta   90.00
_cell.angle_gamma   90.00
#
_symmetry.space_group_name_H-M   'P 1'
#
loop_
_entity.id
_entity.type
_entity.pdbx_description
1 polymer ?
#
loop_
_entity_poly.entity_id
_entity_poly.type
_entity_poly.pdbx_seq_one_letter_code
_entity_poly.pdbx_strand_id
1 'polypeptide(L)'
;MKIEILTSGSFPGDGKPKPVAFPDPVAVAVDYNGIKVIDLTRLIELKLASGISGRGRLRDLADVQDLIRTFTLPVELAESLDASVREQYVELWDDLYA
;
A
#
# COMPACT_ATOMS: atom_id res chain seq x y z
N MET A 1 -9.44 12.42 -20.88
CA MET A 1 -9.44 11.64 -19.62
C MET A 1 -9.11 10.21 -19.96
N LYS A 2 -8.03 9.66 -19.41
CA LYS A 2 -7.67 8.24 -19.57
C LYS A 2 -8.17 7.51 -18.32
N ILE A 3 -9.00 6.50 -18.49
CA ILE A 3 -9.38 5.59 -17.41
C ILE A 3 -8.44 4.39 -17.49
N GLU A 4 -7.81 4.07 -16.38
CA GLU A 4 -7.03 2.84 -16.22
C GLU A 4 -7.83 1.87 -15.35
N ILE A 5 -8.04 0.65 -15.86
CA ILE A 5 -8.78 -0.40 -15.16
C ILE A 5 -7.75 -1.35 -14.57
N LEU A 6 -7.78 -1.51 -13.25
CA LEU A 6 -6.94 -2.46 -12.53
C LEU A 6 -7.67 -3.80 -12.45
N THR A 7 -6.95 -4.90 -12.70
CA THR A 7 -7.51 -6.25 -12.60
C THR A 7 -6.81 -7.02 -11.50
N SER A 8 -7.55 -7.88 -10.81
CA SER A 8 -6.97 -8.78 -9.79
C SER A 8 -5.84 -9.61 -10.39
N GLY A 9 -4.75 -9.76 -9.62
CA GLY A 9 -3.52 -10.42 -10.06
C GLY A 9 -2.57 -9.56 -10.90
N SER A 10 -2.97 -8.36 -11.34
CA SER A 10 -2.02 -7.39 -11.92
C SER A 10 -1.15 -6.74 -10.84
N PHE A 11 -0.09 -6.02 -11.21
CA PHE A 11 0.94 -5.57 -10.26
C PHE A 11 1.03 -4.03 -10.16
N PRO A 12 1.26 -3.48 -8.96
CA PRO A 12 1.38 -2.03 -8.75
C PRO A 12 2.73 -1.49 -9.26
N GLY A 13 2.85 -0.16 -9.36
CA GLY A 13 4.11 0.52 -9.71
C GLY A 13 4.49 0.33 -11.18
N ASP A 14 5.51 -0.51 -11.44
CA ASP A 14 6.04 -0.77 -12.78
C ASP A 14 5.25 -1.83 -13.60
N GLY A 15 4.19 -2.40 -13.02
CA GLY A 15 3.34 -3.40 -13.68
C GLY A 15 3.96 -4.79 -13.84
N LYS A 16 5.17 -5.03 -13.30
CA LYS A 16 5.87 -6.32 -13.42
C LYS A 16 5.55 -7.28 -12.27
N PRO A 17 5.68 -8.60 -12.47
CA PRO A 17 5.47 -9.59 -11.41
C PRO A 17 6.27 -9.31 -10.14
N LYS A 18 5.58 -9.32 -8.99
CA LYS A 18 6.14 -9.16 -7.64
C LYS A 18 5.20 -9.79 -6.59
N PRO A 19 5.64 -9.99 -5.35
CA PRO A 19 4.83 -10.65 -4.32
C PRO A 19 3.48 -9.94 -4.05
N VAL A 20 3.48 -8.61 -4.02
CA VAL A 20 2.26 -7.81 -3.85
C VAL A 20 1.59 -7.60 -5.21
N ALA A 21 0.36 -8.12 -5.35
CA ALA A 21 -0.51 -7.93 -6.51
C ALA A 21 -1.83 -7.29 -6.10
N PHE A 22 -2.56 -6.72 -7.07
CA PHE A 22 -3.91 -6.23 -6.82
C PHE A 22 -4.82 -7.42 -6.42
N PRO A 23 -5.47 -7.36 -5.25
CA PRO A 23 -6.27 -8.47 -4.73
C PRO A 23 -7.61 -8.61 -5.47
N ASP A 24 -8.36 -9.67 -5.16
CA ASP A 24 -9.80 -9.70 -5.45
C ASP A 24 -10.49 -8.60 -4.63
N PRO A 25 -11.13 -7.59 -5.25
CA PRO A 25 -11.75 -6.50 -4.53
C PRO A 25 -12.87 -6.96 -3.59
N VAL A 26 -13.52 -8.11 -3.84
CA VAL A 26 -14.55 -8.65 -2.94
C VAL A 26 -13.94 -9.20 -1.66
N ALA A 27 -12.73 -9.77 -1.74
CA ALA A 27 -12.06 -10.41 -0.60
C ALA A 27 -11.47 -9.41 0.41
N VAL A 28 -11.15 -8.19 -0.03
CA VAL A 28 -10.48 -7.17 0.79
C VAL A 28 -11.32 -5.90 1.01
N ALA A 29 -12.56 -5.89 0.53
CA ALA A 29 -13.45 -4.75 0.70
C ALA A 29 -14.00 -4.67 2.13
N VAL A 30 -13.88 -3.50 2.74
CA VAL A 30 -14.58 -3.10 3.95
C VAL A 30 -15.67 -2.09 3.61
N ASP A 31 -16.75 -2.09 4.39
CA ASP A 31 -17.77 -1.06 4.28
C ASP A 31 -17.35 0.20 5.04
N TYR A 32 -17.28 1.32 4.33
CA TYR A 32 -17.03 2.62 4.92
C TYR A 32 -18.10 3.60 4.46
N ASN A 33 -19.06 3.89 5.35
CA ASN A 33 -20.21 4.77 5.08
C ASN A 33 -21.02 4.34 3.83
N GLY A 34 -21.25 3.04 3.65
CA GLY A 34 -21.99 2.50 2.52
C GLY A 34 -21.18 2.43 1.22
N ILE A 35 -19.88 2.75 1.27
CA ILE A 35 -18.95 2.62 0.14
C ILE A 35 -18.01 1.46 0.43
N LYS A 36 -17.87 0.54 -0.54
CA LYS A 36 -16.85 -0.52 -0.47
C LYS A 36 -15.49 0.07 -0.79
N VAL A 37 -14.59 0.02 0.18
CA VAL A 37 -13.20 0.47 0.04
C VAL A 37 -12.27 -0.67 0.40
N ILE A 38 -11.03 -0.64 -0.09
CA ILE A 38 -10.01 -1.59 0.32
C ILE A 38 -9.65 -1.39 1.80
N ASP A 39 -9.36 -2.46 2.53
CA ASP A 39 -8.85 -2.35 3.89
C ASP A 39 -7.48 -1.64 3.94
N LEU A 40 -7.18 -1.03 5.09
CA LEU A 40 -6.02 -0.18 5.27
C LEU A 40 -4.70 -0.95 5.10
N THR A 41 -4.61 -2.18 5.63
CA THR A 41 -3.38 -2.99 5.55
C THR A 41 -3.04 -3.29 4.10
N ARG A 42 -4.03 -3.69 3.29
CA ARG A 42 -3.82 -3.95 1.85
C ARG A 42 -3.56 -2.68 1.05
N LEU A 43 -4.16 -1.55 1.43
CA LEU A 43 -3.82 -0.27 0.82
C LEU A 43 -2.35 0.09 1.04
N ILE A 44 -1.84 -0.10 2.26
CA ILE A 44 -0.44 0.18 2.61
C ILE A 44 0.51 -0.70 1.79
N GLU A 45 0.26 -2.02 1.70
CA GLU A 45 1.08 -2.91 0.88
C GLU A 45 1.13 -2.46 -0.59
N LEU A 46 -0.02 -2.12 -1.18
CA LEU A 46 -0.08 -1.66 -2.57
C LEU A 46 0.67 -0.36 -2.78
N LYS A 47 0.56 0.59 -1.84
CA LYS A 47 1.27 1.87 -1.89
C LYS A 47 2.79 1.67 -1.77
N LEU A 48 3.25 0.84 -0.84
CA LEU A 48 4.67 0.51 -0.67
C LEU A 48 5.22 -0.16 -1.93
N ALA A 49 4.58 -1.23 -2.40
CA ALA A 49 5.01 -1.96 -3.60
C ALA A 49 5.04 -1.06 -4.84
N SER A 50 4.06 -0.14 -4.96
CA SER A 50 4.02 0.87 -6.00
C SER A 50 5.18 1.86 -5.89
N GLY A 51 5.43 2.41 -4.71
CA GLY A 51 6.45 3.43 -4.45
C GLY A 51 7.88 2.91 -4.65
N ILE A 52 8.17 1.68 -4.21
CA ILE A 52 9.48 1.03 -4.33
C ILE A 52 9.86 0.80 -5.81
N SER A 53 8.90 0.37 -6.63
CA SER A 53 9.18 -0.10 -8.00
C SER A 53 8.83 0.92 -9.10
N GLY A 54 7.92 1.85 -8.82
CA GLY A 54 7.36 2.76 -9.81
C GLY A 54 8.17 4.06 -9.98
N ARG A 55 8.70 4.28 -11.18
CA ARG A 55 9.28 5.59 -11.54
C ARG A 55 8.19 6.68 -11.43
N GLY A 56 8.47 7.73 -10.67
CA GLY A 56 7.51 8.82 -10.42
C GLY A 56 6.40 8.48 -9.42
N ARG A 57 6.48 7.33 -8.73
CA ARG A 57 5.52 6.92 -7.70
C ARG A 57 5.98 7.23 -6.26
N LEU A 58 7.00 8.06 -6.08
CA LEU A 58 7.50 8.46 -4.76
C LEU A 58 6.42 9.03 -3.83
N ARG A 59 5.39 9.66 -4.39
CA ARG A 59 4.24 10.15 -3.62
C ARG A 59 3.51 9.03 -2.88
N ASP A 60 3.53 7.79 -3.37
CA ASP A 60 2.91 6.67 -2.66
C ASP A 60 3.61 6.35 -1.33
N LEU A 61 4.93 6.51 -1.26
CA LEU A 61 5.68 6.36 0.00
C LEU A 61 5.34 7.48 0.98
N ALA A 62 5.27 8.72 0.48
CA ALA A 62 4.84 9.87 1.28
C ALA A 62 3.38 9.71 1.79
N ASP A 63 2.48 9.13 0.97
CA ASP A 63 1.11 8.83 1.40
C ASP A 63 1.09 7.78 2.53
N VAL A 64 2.00 6.79 2.51
CA VAL A 64 2.13 5.82 3.63
C VAL A 64 2.62 6.52 4.90
N GLN A 65 3.60 7.41 4.81
CA GLN A 65 4.01 8.24 5.96
C GLN A 65 2.87 9.10 6.50
N ASP A 66 2.09 9.71 5.61
CA ASP A 66 0.90 10.49 6.00
C ASP A 66 -0.14 9.60 6.72
N LEU A 67 -0.35 8.36 6.28
CA LEU A 67 -1.22 7.38 6.96
C LEU A 67 -0.65 6.98 8.33
N ILE A 68 0.65 6.67 8.42
CA ILE A 68 1.33 6.34 9.68
C ILE A 68 1.11 7.43 10.71
N ARG A 69 1.35 8.69 10.34
CA ARG A 69 1.16 9.85 11.22
C ARG A 69 -0.31 10.09 11.58
N THR A 70 -1.20 10.04 10.59
CA THR A 70 -2.62 10.38 10.79
C THR A 70 -3.35 9.36 11.67
N PHE A 71 -3.06 8.08 11.48
CA PHE A 71 -3.69 6.99 12.22
C PHE A 71 -2.84 6.48 13.38
N THR A 72 -1.67 7.09 13.64
CA THR A 72 -0.72 6.68 14.69
C THR A 72 -0.39 5.18 14.55
N LEU A 73 -0.04 4.76 13.34
CA LEU A 73 0.16 3.34 13.05
C LEU A 73 1.42 2.82 13.77
N PRO A 74 1.34 1.64 14.41
CA PRO A 74 2.47 1.02 15.09
C PRO A 74 3.53 0.52 14.10
N VAL A 75 4.80 0.45 14.53
CA VAL A 75 5.88 -0.16 13.74
C VAL A 75 5.62 -1.66 13.54
N GLU A 76 4.98 -2.30 14.52
CA GLU A 76 4.59 -3.70 14.52
C GLU A 76 3.60 -4.07 13.40
N LEU A 77 2.91 -3.08 12.80
CA LEU A 77 2.08 -3.32 11.62
C LEU A 77 2.88 -4.00 10.49
N ALA A 78 4.19 -3.74 10.41
CA ALA A 78 5.10 -4.39 9.46
C ALA A 78 4.99 -5.92 9.47
N GLU A 79 4.72 -6.54 10.62
CA GLU A 79 4.61 -8.00 10.76
C GLU A 79 3.41 -8.58 9.99
N SER A 80 2.37 -7.76 9.78
CA SER A 80 1.16 -8.12 9.04
C SER A 80 1.27 -7.88 7.53
N LEU A 81 2.29 -7.14 7.09
CA LEU A 81 2.54 -6.84 5.68
C LEU A 81 3.28 -8.00 4.99
N ASP A 82 3.18 -8.07 3.67
CA ASP A 82 4.01 -8.94 2.84
C ASP A 82 5.50 -8.69 3.09
N ALA A 83 6.29 -9.76 3.13
CA ALA A 83 7.72 -9.71 3.44
C ALA A 83 8.50 -8.74 2.54
N SER A 84 8.08 -8.56 1.29
CA SER A 84 8.77 -7.70 0.32
C SER A 84 8.65 -6.20 0.57
N VAL A 85 7.77 -5.76 1.48
CA VAL A 85 7.52 -4.32 1.75
C VAL A 85 7.76 -3.92 3.21
N ARG A 86 8.09 -4.88 4.09
CA ARG A 86 8.25 -4.62 5.54
C ARG A 86 9.37 -3.66 5.86
N GLU A 87 10.54 -3.89 5.25
CA GLU A 87 11.72 -3.05 5.43
C GLU A 87 11.40 -1.59 5.10
N GLN A 88 10.75 -1.36 3.95
CA GLN A 88 10.35 -0.01 3.55
C GLN A 88 9.35 0.62 4.52
N TYR A 89 8.40 -0.13 5.06
CA TYR A 89 7.46 0.40 6.06
C TYR A 89 8.20 0.84 7.34
N VAL A 90 9.13 0.02 7.83
CA VAL A 90 9.93 0.33 9.02
C VAL A 90 10.79 1.58 8.79
N GLU A 91 11.48 1.68 7.64
CA GLU A 91 12.26 2.87 7.28
C GLU A 91 11.39 4.13 7.30
N LEU A 92 10.21 4.09 6.68
CA LEU A 92 9.30 5.23 6.63
C LEU A 92 8.75 5.61 8.00
N TRP A 93 8.60 4.64 8.90
CA TRP A 93 8.19 4.85 10.28
C TRP A 93 9.31 5.49 11.11
N ASP A 94 10.54 4.97 10.98
CA ASP A 94 11.73 5.51 11.64
C ASP A 94 11.99 6.96 11.20
N ASP A 95 11.89 7.28 9.92
CA ASP A 95 12.03 8.64 9.40
C ASP A 95 11.06 9.67 10.02
N LEU A 96 9.93 9.21 10.58
CA LEU A 96 8.94 10.07 11.24
C LEU A 96 9.18 10.24 12.74
N TYR A 97 9.80 9.26 13.40
CA TYR A 97 9.82 9.14 14.87
C TYR A 97 11.21 8.91 15.48
N ALA A 98 12.25 8.68 14.69
CA ALA A 98 13.65 8.66 15.11
C ALA A 98 14.27 10.07 15.11
#